data_AF-A0A1Y3TTM2-F1
#
_entry.id   AF-A0A1Y3TTM2-F1
#
_cell.length_a   1.000
_cell.length_b   1.000
_cell.length_c   1.000
_cell.angle_alpha   90.00
_cell.angle_beta   90.00
_cell.angle_gamma   90.00
#
_symmetry.space_group_name_H-M   'P 1'
#
loop_
_entity.id
_entity.type
_entity.pdbx_description
1 polymer ?
#
loop_
_entity_poly.entity_id
_entity_poly.type
_entity_poly.pdbx_seq_one_letter_code
_entity_poly.pdbx_strand_id
1 'polypeptide(L)'
;METLSEEQVFRLRRNLSDAGCDDDLIARFLELEQAHRRCEQYRMLARQKAALLQTLHCVEYKIDCLDHLLYLMHKQDADPKGGFWL
;
A
#
# COMPACT_ATOMS: atom_id res chain seq x y z
N MET A 1 -21.01 20.71 20.98
CA MET A 1 -20.38 19.76 20.04
C MET A 1 -20.04 20.56 18.79
N GLU A 2 -18.75 20.70 18.48
CA GLU A 2 -18.32 21.40 17.27
C GLU A 2 -18.55 20.48 16.07
N THR A 3 -19.35 20.95 15.11
CA THR A 3 -19.56 20.26 13.84
C THR A 3 -18.34 20.44 12.95
N LEU A 4 -17.99 19.42 12.16
CA LEU A 4 -16.89 19.52 11.21
C LEU A 4 -17.21 20.59 10.16
N SER A 5 -16.25 21.47 9.88
CA SER A 5 -16.38 22.42 8.77
C SER A 5 -16.32 21.69 7.42
N GLU A 6 -16.94 22.26 6.38
CA GLU A 6 -16.89 21.72 5.02
C GLU A 6 -15.45 21.54 4.52
N GLU A 7 -14.56 22.49 4.86
CA GLU A 7 -13.15 22.42 4.51
C GLU A 7 -12.44 21.24 5.19
N GLN A 8 -12.73 20.97 6.46
CA GLN A 8 -12.19 19.82 7.19
C GLN A 8 -12.65 18.51 6.56
N VAL A 9 -13.95 18.38 6.26
CA VAL A 9 -14.50 17.19 5.61
C VAL A 9 -13.86 16.97 4.24
N PHE A 10 -13.74 18.04 3.44
CA PHE A 10 -13.09 17.97 2.13
C PHE A 10 -11.64 17.48 2.24
N ARG A 11 -10.86 18.06 3.15
CA ARG A 11 -9.47 17.67 3.38
C ARG A 11 -9.33 16.23 3.85
N LEU A 12 -10.17 15.78 4.79
CA LEU A 12 -10.14 14.41 5.29
C LEU A 12 -10.46 13.41 4.18
N ARG A 13 -11.56 13.63 3.44
CA ARG A 13 -11.96 12.77 2.33
C ARG A 13 -10.89 12.67 1.25
N ARG A 14 -10.27 13.78 0.86
CA ARG A 14 -9.18 13.78 -0.12
C ARG A 14 -7.99 12.95 0.35
N ASN A 15 -7.49 13.21 1.56
CA ASN A 15 -6.34 12.47 2.09
C ASN A 15 -6.61 10.96 2.21
N LEU A 16 -7.82 10.58 2.63
CA LEU A 16 -8.20 9.17 2.75
C LEU A 16 -8.33 8.52 1.37
N SER A 17 -8.93 9.21 0.40
CA SER A 17 -9.04 8.73 -0.98
C SER A 17 -7.66 8.56 -1.64
N ASP A 18 -6.77 9.55 -1.49
CA ASP A 18 -5.39 9.48 -1.99
C ASP A 18 -4.58 8.35 -1.32
N ALA A 19 -4.95 7.96 -0.09
CA ALA A 19 -4.39 6.80 0.61
C ALA A 19 -5.04 5.45 0.21
N GLY A 20 -5.96 5.45 -0.74
CA GLY A 20 -6.65 4.27 -1.25
C GLY A 20 -7.75 3.74 -0.33
N CYS A 21 -8.30 4.57 0.57
CA CYS A 21 -9.54 4.23 1.29
C CYS A 21 -10.74 4.39 0.35
N ASP A 22 -11.66 3.43 0.38
CA ASP A 22 -12.93 3.51 -0.33
C ASP A 22 -13.93 4.45 0.36
N ASP A 23 -15.03 4.75 -0.34
CA ASP A 23 -16.06 5.67 0.15
C ASP A 23 -16.71 5.20 1.47
N ASP A 24 -16.83 3.89 1.68
CA ASP A 24 -17.38 3.30 2.90
C ASP A 24 -16.45 3.54 4.11
N LEU A 25 -15.15 3.33 3.95
CA LEU A 25 -14.14 3.61 4.97
C LEU A 25 -14.05 5.11 5.26
N ILE A 26 -14.19 5.96 4.23
CA ILE A 26 -14.21 7.42 4.38
C ILE A 26 -15.43 7.86 5.19
N ALA A 27 -16.63 7.39 4.83
CA ALA A 27 -17.86 7.69 5.56
C ALA A 27 -17.72 7.27 7.03
N ARG A 28 -17.22 6.06 7.27
CA ARG A 28 -16.98 5.55 8.62
C ARG A 28 -15.96 6.39 9.40
N PHE A 29 -14.90 6.85 8.76
CA PHE A 29 -13.91 7.71 9.41
C PHE A 29 -14.54 9.05 9.86
N LEU A 30 -15.40 9.65 9.03
CA LEU A 30 -16.09 10.90 9.34
C LEU A 30 -17.12 10.74 10.47
N GLU A 31 -17.82 9.60 10.55
CA GLU A 31 -18.69 9.28 11.69
C GLU A 31 -17.88 9.22 13.00
N LEU A 32 -16.73 8.55 12.97
CA LEU A 32 -15.85 8.44 14.14
C LEU A 32 -15.26 9.80 14.54
N GLU A 33 -15.00 10.69 13.58
CA GLU A 33 -14.55 12.06 13.82
C GLU A 33 -15.62 12.84 14.60
N GLN A 34 -16.88 12.80 14.14
CA GLN A 34 -18.01 13.45 14.82
C GLN A 34 -18.27 12.87 16.21
N ALA A 35 -18.04 11.56 16.39
CA ALA A 35 -18.15 10.90 17.68
C ALA A 35 -16.90 11.06 18.58
N HIS A 36 -15.88 11.80 18.13
CA HIS A 36 -14.59 11.97 18.80
C HIS A 36 -13.86 10.64 19.14
N ARG A 37 -14.08 9.59 18.35
CA ARG A 37 -13.53 8.24 18.56
C ARG A 37 -12.16 8.06 17.90
N ARG A 38 -11.19 8.86 18.36
CA ARG A 38 -9.81 8.90 17.82
C ARG A 38 -9.11 7.55 17.78
N CYS A 39 -9.27 6.72 18.82
CA CYS A 39 -8.64 5.40 18.89
C CYS A 39 -9.06 4.49 17.72
N GLU A 40 -10.32 4.54 17.30
CA GLU A 40 -10.80 3.73 16.19
C GLU A 40 -10.35 4.26 14.84
N GLN A 41 -10.26 5.59 14.70
CA GLN A 41 -9.67 6.21 13.52
C GLN A 41 -8.22 5.74 13.34
N TYR A 42 -7.41 5.77 14.40
CA TYR A 42 -6.03 5.27 14.34
C TYR A 42 -5.96 3.78 13.97
N ARG A 43 -6.86 2.95 14.50
CA ARG A 43 -6.92 1.52 14.15
C ARG A 43 -7.29 1.31 12.67
N MET A 44 -8.24 2.07 12.13
CA MET A 44 -8.58 2.03 10.71
C MET A 44 -7.39 2.41 9.83
N LEU A 45 -6.71 3.52 10.15
CA LEU A 45 -5.54 3.98 9.40
C LEU A 45 -4.38 2.98 9.47
N ALA A 46 -4.12 2.37 10.63
CA ALA A 46 -3.10 1.34 10.78
C ALA A 46 -3.40 0.10 9.92
N ARG A 47 -4.69 -0.29 9.82
CA ARG A 47 -5.11 -1.39 8.96
C ARG A 47 -4.89 -1.06 7.48
N GLN A 48 -5.25 0.14 7.04
CA GLN A 48 -5.01 0.58 5.66
C GLN A 48 -3.50 0.57 5.34
N LYS A 49 -2.68 1.11 6.23
CA LYS A 49 -1.22 1.08 6.10
C LYS A 49 -0.68 -0.35 5.95
N ALA A 50 -1.19 -1.29 6.75
CA ALA A 50 -0.78 -2.70 6.66
C ALA A 50 -1.16 -3.34 5.32
N ALA A 51 -2.34 -3.03 4.78
CA ALA A 51 -2.76 -3.53 3.46
C ALA A 51 -1.88 -2.99 2.32
N LEU A 52 -1.52 -1.70 2.39
CA LEU A 52 -0.58 -1.09 1.43
C LEU A 52 0.80 -1.75 1.51
N LEU A 53 1.32 -2.00 2.71
CA LEU A 53 2.60 -2.70 2.89
C LEU A 53 2.56 -4.13 2.34
N GLN A 54 1.46 -4.86 2.55
CA GLN A 54 1.30 -6.20 1.97
C GLN A 54 1.32 -6.14 0.43
N THR A 55 0.63 -5.17 -0.15
CA THR A 55 0.62 -4.96 -1.60
C THR A 55 2.03 -4.65 -2.12
N LEU A 56 2.76 -3.77 -1.43
CA LEU A 56 4.15 -3.44 -1.74
C LEU A 56 5.03 -4.69 -1.72
N HIS A 57 5.01 -5.48 -0.64
CA HIS A 57 5.80 -6.70 -0.53
C HIS A 57 5.47 -7.71 -1.64
N CYS A 58 4.20 -7.81 -2.06
CA CYS A 58 3.82 -8.66 -3.18
C CYS A 58 4.38 -8.17 -4.53
N VAL A 59 4.50 -6.86 -4.72
CA VAL A 59 5.10 -6.27 -5.93
C VAL A 59 6.63 -6.45 -5.90
N GLU A 60 7.26 -6.19 -4.75
CA GLU A 60 8.70 -6.41 -4.55
C GLU A 60 9.08 -7.85 -4.86
N TYR A 61 8.34 -8.84 -4.34
CA TYR A 61 8.58 -10.25 -4.65
C TYR A 61 8.54 -10.57 -6.16
N LYS A 62 7.62 -9.95 -6.90
CA LYS A 62 7.53 -10.13 -8.36
C LYS A 62 8.75 -9.55 -9.06
N ILE A 63 9.24 -8.39 -8.59
CA ILE A 63 10.44 -7.76 -9.11
C ILE A 63 11.65 -8.65 -8.83
N ASP A 64 11.80 -9.15 -7.60
CA ASP A 64 12.89 -10.06 -7.22
C ASP A 64 12.95 -11.32 -8.12
N CYS A 65 11.79 -11.89 -8.46
CA CYS A 65 11.71 -13.02 -9.39
C CYS A 65 12.21 -12.65 -10.79
N LEU A 66 11.84 -11.47 -11.29
CA LEU A 66 12.28 -10.99 -12.60
C LEU A 66 13.78 -10.68 -12.61
N ASP A 67 14.29 -10.02 -11.58
CA ASP A 67 15.71 -9.72 -11.42
C ASP A 67 16.55 -10.99 -11.35
N HIS A 68 16.07 -12.01 -10.65
CA HIS A 68 16.73 -13.31 -10.62
C HIS A 68 16.78 -13.97 -12.00
N LEU A 69 15.68 -13.95 -12.75
CA LEU A 69 15.63 -14.49 -14.11
C LEU A 69 16.61 -13.75 -15.04
N LEU A 70 16.62 -12.41 -15.00
CA LEU A 70 17.54 -11.60 -15.79
C LEU A 70 18.99 -11.90 -15.45
N TYR A 71 19.33 -12.05 -14.16
CA TYR A 71 20.66 -12.46 -13.74
C TYR A 71 21.07 -13.82 -14.35
N LEU A 72 20.17 -14.81 -14.34
CA LEU A 72 20.45 -16.13 -14.93
C LEU A 72 20.68 -16.04 -16.44
N MET A 73 19.86 -15.26 -17.15
CA MET A 73 20.01 -15.04 -18.59
C MET A 73 21.34 -14.37 -18.91
N HIS A 74 21.67 -13.28 -18.20
CA HIS A 74 22.96 -12.59 -18.38
C HIS A 74 24.16 -13.49 -18.08
N LYS A 75 24.05 -14.38 -17.09
CA LYS A 75 25.10 -15.35 -16.80
C LYS A 75 25.28 -16.36 -17.93
N GLN A 76 24.19 -16.83 -18.57
CA GLN A 76 24.26 -17.72 -19.72
C GLN A 76 24.87 -17.03 -20.94
N ASP A 77 24.46 -15.80 -21.22
CA ASP A 77 24.98 -15.03 -22.35
C ASP A 77 26.46 -14.66 -22.19
N ALA A 78 26.91 -14.45 -20.95
CA ALA A 78 28.30 -14.12 -20.62
C ALA A 78 29.25 -15.34 -20.64
N ASP A 79 28.73 -16.57 -20.69
CA ASP A 79 29.53 -17.80 -20.79
C ASP A 79 29.25 -18.55 -22.11
N PRO A 80 29.91 -18.19 -23.22
CA PRO A 80 29.71 -18.86 -24.50
C PRO A 80 30.25 -20.30 -24.55
N LYS A 81 30.91 -20.82 -23.50
CA LYS A 81 31.45 -22.19 -23.42
C LYS A 81 31.37 -22.80 -22.00
N GLY A 82 30.18 -22.81 -21.39
CA GLY A 82 29.97 -23.31 -20.01
C GLY A 82 29.40 -24.73 -19.87
N GLY A 83 29.31 -25.51 -20.95
CA GLY A 83 28.77 -26.87 -20.94
C GLY A 83 29.84 -27.95 -20.74
N PHE A 84 30.55 -27.95 -19.60
CA PHE A 84 31.31 -29.13 -19.17
C PHE A 84 31.48 -29.16 -17.65
N TRP A 85 30.41 -29.57 -16.97
CA TRP A 85 30.49 -30.12 -15.62
C TRP A 85 29.71 -31.45 -15.60
N LEU A 86 30.29 -32.47 -16.23
CA LEU A 86 30.01 -33.89 -16.05
C LEU A 86 31.35 -34.65 -16.16
#